data_AF-A0A959YPY8-F1
#
_entry.id   AF-A0A959YPY8-F1
#
_cell.length_a   1.000
_cell.length_b   1.000
_cell.length_c   1.000
_cell.angle_alpha   90.00
_cell.angle_beta   90.00
_cell.angle_gamma   90.00
#
_symmetry.space_group_name_H-M   'P 1'
#
loop_
_entity.id
_entity.type
_entity.pdbx_description
1 polymer ?
#
loop_
_entity_poly.entity_id
_entity_poly.type
_entity_poly.pdbx_seq_one_letter_code
_entity_poly.pdbx_strand_id
1 'polypeptide(L)'
;MKFLGEFLLKRKKSKLTREVYFKNLESTKTALIIYDCTDKAQSQKVRDFIRYFKEERLQVDSIGYFSKLGKNVSKPADENNFYYYDRKDLNAYKFPKRQELIKLIKKQHDLMIDLNL
;
A
#
# COMPACT_ATOMS: atom_id res chain seq x y z
N MET A 1 -16.30 14.59 -10.31
CA MET A 1 -16.12 13.14 -10.01
C MET A 1 -15.57 12.82 -8.61
N LYS A 2 -14.82 13.71 -7.93
CA LYS A 2 -14.28 13.47 -6.57
C LYS A 2 -15.38 13.10 -5.55
N PHE A 3 -16.51 13.82 -5.60
CA PHE A 3 -17.69 13.60 -4.76
C PHE A 3 -18.30 12.19 -4.90
N LEU A 4 -18.36 11.63 -6.12
CA LEU A 4 -18.90 10.29 -6.35
C LEU A 4 -17.99 9.20 -5.76
N GLY A 5 -16.67 9.35 -5.92
CA GLY A 5 -15.69 8.44 -5.34
C GLY A 5 -15.73 8.44 -3.81
N GLU A 6 -15.78 9.63 -3.20
CA GLU A 6 -15.91 9.80 -1.75
C GLU A 6 -17.23 9.22 -1.22
N PHE A 7 -18.33 9.42 -1.92
CA PHE A 7 -19.62 8.83 -1.58
C PHE A 7 -19.60 7.30 -1.61
N LEU A 8 -19.04 6.71 -2.69
CA LEU A 8 -18.88 5.26 -2.82
C LEU A 8 -17.97 4.69 -1.73
N LEU A 9 -16.87 5.39 -1.41
CA LEU A 9 -15.96 5.01 -0.34
C LEU A 9 -16.67 5.02 1.02
N LYS A 10 -17.41 6.09 1.34
CA LYS A 10 -18.18 6.22 2.59
C LYS A 10 -19.19 5.07 2.73
N ARG A 11 -19.91 4.74 1.66
CA ARG A 11 -20.89 3.64 1.63
C ARG A 11 -20.25 2.26 1.79
N LYS A 12 -19.06 2.03 1.22
CA LYS A 12 -18.31 0.78 1.42
C LYS A 12 -17.77 0.68 2.84
N LYS A 13 -17.22 1.78 3.36
CA LYS A 13 -16.70 1.86 4.74
C LYS A 13 -17.79 1.60 5.77
N SER A 14 -19.00 2.12 5.58
CA SER A 14 -20.12 1.89 6.51
C SER A 14 -20.61 0.44 6.55
N LYS A 15 -20.27 -0.37 5.55
CA LYS A 15 -20.60 -1.80 5.49
C LYS A 15 -19.45 -2.70 5.98
N LEU A 16 -18.30 -2.12 6.30
CA LEU A 16 -17.13 -2.86 6.74
C LEU A 16 -17.31 -3.28 8.20
N THR A 17 -17.52 -4.57 8.43
CA THR A 17 -17.45 -5.18 9.75
C THR A 17 -16.02 -5.65 9.99
N ARG A 18 -15.33 -5.05 10.96
CA ARG A 18 -13.97 -5.46 11.35
C ARG A 18 -14.06 -6.44 12.51
N GLU A 19 -13.50 -7.62 12.35
CA GLU A 19 -13.22 -8.51 13.48
C GLU A 19 -11.99 -8.01 14.23
N VAL A 20 -12.14 -7.78 15.53
CA VAL A 20 -11.05 -7.37 16.41
C VAL A 20 -10.60 -8.60 17.18
N TYR A 21 -9.35 -8.99 16.99
CA TYR A 21 -8.73 -10.10 17.72
C TYR A 21 -7.34 -9.70 18.20
N PHE A 22 -6.91 -10.31 19.29
CA PHE A 22 -5.55 -10.14 19.80
C PHE A 22 -4.58 -10.96 18.94
N LYS A 23 -3.49 -10.33 18.52
CA LYS A 23 -2.40 -10.99 17.82
C LYS A 23 -1.09 -10.45 18.36
N ASN A 24 -0.24 -11.33 18.88
CA ASN A 24 1.10 -10.93 19.30
C ASN A 24 1.99 -10.67 18.07
N LEU A 25 3.02 -9.84 18.25
CA LEU A 25 3.98 -9.57 17.17
C LEU A 25 4.75 -10.84 16.78
N GLU A 26 4.99 -11.75 17.72
CA GLU A 26 5.68 -13.02 17.45
C GLU A 26 4.91 -13.97 16.52
N SER A 27 3.57 -13.97 16.55
CA SER A 27 2.75 -14.79 15.63
C SER A 27 2.36 -14.05 14.35
N THR A 28 2.77 -12.78 14.20
CA THR A 28 2.59 -12.02 12.97
C THR A 28 3.53 -12.57 11.92
N LYS A 29 2.98 -13.16 10.85
CA LYS A 29 3.78 -13.75 9.76
C LYS A 29 3.79 -12.87 8.53
N THR A 30 2.77 -12.04 8.35
CA THR A 30 2.55 -11.25 7.14
C THR A 30 2.24 -9.80 7.46
N ALA A 31 2.84 -8.87 6.71
CA ALA A 31 2.56 -7.45 6.84
C ALA A 31 2.42 -6.77 5.48
N LEU A 32 1.50 -5.81 5.40
CA LEU A 32 1.37 -4.89 4.27
C LEU A 32 1.78 -3.48 4.70
N ILE A 33 2.76 -2.90 4.04
CA ILE A 33 3.21 -1.53 4.31
C ILE A 33 2.82 -0.61 3.15
N ILE A 34 2.09 0.46 3.45
CA ILE A 34 1.65 1.45 2.46
C ILE A 34 2.32 2.81 2.72
N TYR A 35 2.83 3.46 1.68
CA TYR A 35 3.63 4.68 1.81
C TYR A 35 3.64 5.54 0.54
N ASP A 36 4.03 6.81 0.69
CA ASP A 36 4.38 7.69 -0.43
C ASP A 36 5.86 7.49 -0.78
N CYS A 37 6.13 7.17 -2.04
CA CYS A 37 7.48 6.94 -2.57
C CYS A 37 7.91 8.03 -3.56
N THR A 38 7.18 9.15 -3.60
CA THR A 38 7.48 10.32 -4.43
C THR A 38 8.83 10.93 -4.07
N ASP A 39 9.14 11.04 -2.79
CA ASP A 39 10.46 11.43 -2.31
C ASP A 39 11.39 10.22 -2.19
N LYS A 40 12.59 10.33 -2.78
CA LYS A 40 13.58 9.25 -2.77
C LYS A 40 14.13 9.00 -1.37
N ALA A 41 14.31 10.04 -0.55
CA ALA A 41 14.84 9.88 0.80
C ALA A 41 13.82 9.17 1.71
N GLN A 42 12.54 9.56 1.65
CA GLN A 42 11.46 8.86 2.32
C GLN A 42 11.33 7.41 1.84
N SER A 43 11.34 7.18 0.53
CA SER A 43 11.28 5.84 -0.06
C SER A 43 12.41 4.94 0.45
N GLN A 44 13.64 5.46 0.55
CA GLN A 44 14.77 4.71 1.09
C GLN A 44 14.57 4.34 2.56
N LYS A 45 14.11 5.27 3.40
CA LYS A 45 13.80 5.00 4.82
C LYS A 45 12.76 3.89 4.98
N VAL A 46 11.71 3.91 4.14
CA VAL A 46 10.68 2.86 4.16
C VAL A 46 11.25 1.53 3.67
N ARG A 47 12.13 1.52 2.66
CA ARG A 47 12.83 0.29 2.22
C ARG A 47 13.69 -0.30 3.33
N ASP A 48 14.42 0.52 4.08
CA ASP A 48 15.22 0.08 5.22
C ASP A 48 14.32 -0.47 6.36
N PHE A 49 13.18 0.15 6.60
CA PHE A 49 12.18 -0.33 7.56
C PHE A 49 11.54 -1.67 7.14
N ILE A 50 11.25 -1.84 5.85
CA ILE A 50 10.78 -3.12 5.31
C ILE A 50 11.87 -4.20 5.45
N ARG A 51 13.15 -3.85 5.26
CA ARG A 51 14.27 -4.78 5.43
C ARG A 51 14.34 -5.30 6.86
N TYR A 52 14.22 -4.42 7.86
CA TYR A 52 14.16 -4.80 9.26
C TYR A 52 13.10 -5.88 9.54
N PHE A 53 11.87 -5.70 9.07
CA PHE A 53 10.83 -6.72 9.26
C PHE A 53 11.12 -8.04 8.54
N LYS A 54 11.78 -8.00 7.38
CA LYS A 54 12.19 -9.22 6.67
C LYS A 54 13.28 -9.97 7.41
N GLU A 55 14.20 -9.26 8.07
CA GLU A 55 15.23 -9.85 8.96
C GLU A 55 14.58 -10.54 10.17
N GLU A 56 13.50 -9.96 10.70
CA GLU A 56 12.63 -10.57 11.74
C GLU A 56 11.74 -11.70 11.20
N ARG A 57 11.96 -12.17 9.96
CA ARG A 57 11.24 -13.27 9.29
C ARG A 57 9.77 -12.99 8.98
N LEU A 58 9.34 -11.73 8.96
CA LEU A 58 8.02 -11.38 8.45
C LEU A 58 8.01 -11.37 6.92
N GLN A 59 6.95 -11.92 6.34
CA GLN A 59 6.66 -11.73 4.92
C GLN A 59 6.02 -10.36 4.71
N VAL A 60 6.81 -9.42 4.20
CA VAL A 60 6.35 -8.04 3.99
C VAL A 60 6.08 -7.79 2.51
N ASP A 61 4.85 -7.39 2.23
CA ASP A 61 4.43 -6.76 0.99
C ASP A 61 4.36 -5.25 1.16
N SER A 62 4.66 -4.48 0.12
CA SER A 62 4.62 -3.03 0.19
C SER A 62 3.99 -2.39 -1.04
N ILE A 63 3.28 -1.29 -0.81
CA ILE A 63 2.63 -0.50 -1.84
C ILE A 63 3.10 0.95 -1.71
N GLY A 64 3.91 1.39 -2.68
CA GLY A 64 4.37 2.77 -2.80
C GLY A 64 3.53 3.57 -3.80
N TYR A 65 2.95 4.69 -3.37
CA TYR A 65 2.34 5.66 -4.29
C TYR A 65 3.43 6.57 -4.86
N PHE A 66 3.48 6.71 -6.19
CA PHE A 66 4.41 7.60 -6.87
C PHE A 66 3.65 8.74 -7.57
N SER A 67 3.88 9.98 -7.11
CA SER A 67 3.42 11.17 -7.79
C SER A 67 4.51 11.70 -8.72
N LYS A 68 4.20 11.82 -10.02
CA LYS A 68 5.15 12.36 -10.99
C LYS A 68 5.46 13.84 -10.70
N LEU A 69 6.65 14.14 -10.20
CA LEU A 69 7.19 15.49 -10.02
C LEU A 69 8.13 15.84 -11.19
N GLY A 70 7.62 16.49 -12.24
CA GLY A 70 8.41 16.95 -13.39
C GLY A 70 8.33 16.06 -14.64
N LYS A 71 8.88 16.55 -15.77
CA LYS A 71 8.64 15.95 -17.10
C LYS A 71 9.34 14.59 -17.31
N ASN A 72 10.49 14.34 -16.66
CA ASN A 72 11.36 13.19 -16.92
C ASN A 72 11.46 12.17 -15.78
N VAL A 73 10.57 12.22 -14.78
CA VAL A 73 10.60 11.24 -13.68
C VAL A 73 9.60 10.12 -13.97
N SER A 74 10.10 8.89 -13.90
CA SER A 74 9.32 7.67 -14.08
C SER A 74 9.11 6.97 -12.74
N LYS A 75 7.95 6.33 -12.61
CA LYS A 75 7.65 5.44 -11.48
C LYS A 75 8.70 4.32 -11.39
N PRO A 76 9.15 3.92 -10.18
CA PRO A 76 9.97 2.72 -10.02
C PRO A 76 9.29 1.47 -10.60
N ALA A 77 10.09 0.51 -11.05
CA ALA A 77 9.57 -0.81 -11.45
C ALA A 77 9.17 -1.60 -10.19
N ASP A 78 8.17 -2.48 -10.34
CA ASP A 78 7.82 -3.42 -9.29
C ASP A 78 8.97 -4.43 -9.10
N GLU A 79 9.34 -4.72 -7.85
CA GLU A 79 10.49 -5.55 -7.49
C GLU A 79 10.14 -6.49 -6.33
N ASN A 80 10.13 -7.81 -6.56
CA ASN A 80 9.81 -8.81 -5.53
C ASN A 80 8.46 -8.54 -4.82
N ASN A 81 8.51 -7.96 -3.61
CA ASN A 81 7.36 -7.60 -2.79
C ASN A 81 7.16 -6.06 -2.68
N PHE A 82 7.81 -5.30 -3.55
CA PHE A 82 7.66 -3.87 -3.68
C PHE A 82 6.81 -3.57 -4.90
N TYR A 83 5.60 -3.08 -4.66
CA TYR A 83 4.66 -2.71 -5.70
C TYR A 83 4.48 -1.20 -5.72
N TYR A 84 4.58 -0.59 -6.90
CA TYR A 84 4.47 0.85 -7.07
C TYR A 84 3.27 1.19 -7.92
N TYR A 85 2.51 2.21 -7.55
CA TYR A 85 1.38 2.67 -8.34
C TYR A 85 1.37 4.19 -8.49
N ASP A 86 0.90 4.66 -9.64
CA ASP A 86 0.71 6.08 -9.90
C ASP A 86 -0.76 6.39 -10.25
N ARG A 87 -1.03 7.64 -10.65
CA ARG A 87 -2.38 8.05 -11.07
C ARG A 87 -2.91 7.28 -12.28
N LYS A 88 -2.03 6.76 -13.15
CA LYS A 88 -2.43 5.98 -14.33
C LYS A 88 -2.90 4.58 -13.94
N ASP A 89 -2.46 4.06 -12.79
CA ASP A 89 -2.91 2.80 -12.21
C ASP A 89 -4.30 2.89 -11.53
N LEU A 90 -4.89 4.08 -11.49
CA LEU A 90 -6.21 4.34 -10.92
C LEU A 90 -7.28 4.54 -12.00
N ASN A 91 -8.54 4.26 -11.64
CA ASN A 91 -9.70 4.63 -12.45
C ASN A 91 -10.19 6.05 -12.13
N ALA A 92 -11.22 6.52 -12.84
CA ALA A 92 -11.80 7.86 -12.64
C ALA A 92 -12.35 8.10 -11.21
N TYR A 93 -12.63 7.04 -10.46
CA TYR A 93 -13.07 7.07 -9.06
C TYR A 93 -11.92 6.90 -8.07
N LYS A 94 -10.66 6.94 -8.53
CA LYS A 94 -9.44 6.73 -7.75
C LYS A 94 -9.29 5.32 -7.13
N PHE A 95 -10.04 4.34 -7.61
CA PHE A 95 -9.80 2.95 -7.23
C PHE A 95 -8.68 2.34 -8.09
N PRO A 96 -7.84 1.46 -7.51
CA PRO A 96 -6.91 0.63 -8.26
C PRO A 96 -7.60 -0.11 -9.41
N LYS A 97 -7.00 -0.08 -10.61
CA LYS A 97 -7.45 -0.91 -11.75
C LYS A 97 -6.43 -1.98 -12.14
N ARG A 98 -5.17 -1.84 -11.72
CA ARG A 98 -4.11 -2.82 -11.96
C ARG A 98 -4.41 -4.12 -11.18
N GLN A 99 -4.40 -5.26 -11.88
CA GLN A 99 -4.82 -6.54 -11.30
C GLN A 99 -3.90 -7.01 -10.17
N GLU A 100 -2.58 -6.82 -10.30
CA GLU A 100 -1.62 -7.20 -9.25
C GLU A 100 -1.89 -6.43 -7.96
N LEU A 101 -2.13 -5.12 -8.07
CA LEU A 101 -2.43 -4.26 -6.93
C LEU A 101 -3.76 -4.64 -6.25
N ILE A 102 -4.77 -5.02 -7.04
CA ILE A 102 -6.05 -5.51 -6.50
C ILE A 102 -5.86 -6.84 -5.76
N LYS A 103 -5.08 -7.78 -6.31
CA LYS A 103 -4.77 -9.06 -5.65
C LYS A 103 -4.05 -8.83 -4.33
N LEU A 104 -3.09 -7.91 -4.31
CA LEU A 104 -2.32 -7.58 -3.12
C LEU A 104 -3.17 -6.94 -2.00
N ILE A 105 -4.08 -6.02 -2.35
CA ILE A 105 -5.00 -5.37 -1.40
C ILE A 105 -6.01 -6.38 -0.84
N LYS A 106 -6.40 -7.39 -1.63
CA LYS A 106 -7.33 -8.44 -1.20
C LYS A 106 -6.66 -9.58 -0.43
N LYS A 107 -5.33 -9.69 -0.50
CA LYS A 107 -4.56 -10.68 0.26
C LYS A 107 -4.76 -10.39 1.74
N GLN A 108 -4.99 -11.44 2.53
CA GLN A 108 -5.08 -11.34 3.97
C GLN A 108 -3.67 -11.13 4.53
N HIS A 109 -3.50 -10.06 5.30
CA HIS A 109 -2.28 -9.76 6.03
C HIS A 109 -2.61 -9.70 7.52
N ASP A 110 -1.67 -10.14 8.34
CA ASP A 110 -1.80 -10.07 9.79
C ASP A 110 -1.68 -8.63 10.30
N LEU A 111 -0.83 -7.84 9.64
CA LEU A 111 -0.58 -6.45 9.94
C LEU A 111 -0.72 -5.58 8.68
N MET A 112 -1.28 -4.39 8.84
CA MET A 112 -1.21 -3.32 7.84
C MET A 112 -0.64 -2.07 8.51
N ILE A 113 0.44 -1.53 7.97
CA ILE A 113 1.10 -0.31 8.45
C ILE A 113 0.92 0.79 7.40
N ASP A 114 0.29 1.89 7.80
CA ASP A 114 0.15 3.09 6.98
C ASP A 114 1.18 4.13 7.39
N LEU A 115 2.09 4.47 6.47
CA LEU A 115 3.16 5.45 6.66
C LEU A 115 2.90 6.77 5.92
N ASN A 116 1.67 6.98 5.42
CA ASN A 116 1.25 8.25 4.85
C ASN A 116 0.85 9.20 6.00
N LEU A 117 1.84 9.87 6.59
CA LEU A 117 1.65 10.95 7.58
C LEU A 117 1.59 12.32 6.90
#